data_AF-A0A2D6BU79-F1
#
_entry.id   AF-A0A2D6BU79-F1
#
_cell.length_a   1.000
_cell.length_b   1.000
_cell.length_c   1.000
_cell.angle_alpha   90.00
_cell.angle_beta   90.00
_cell.angle_gamma   90.00
#
_symmetry.space_group_name_H-M   'P 1'
#
loop_
_entity.id
_entity.type
_entity.pdbx_description
1 polymer ?
#
loop_
_entity_poly.entity_id
_entity_poly.type
_entity_poly.pdbx_seq_one_letter_code
_entity_poly.pdbx_strand_id
1 'polypeptide(L)'
;MPGFVASAVVALAMLVGGCSLLAVDLPFLGDRDAEPSGARGLDLEETHEDRLRCGAEGRGDCSDWFAIDIERRGVLRVGIETEAAPESGVKPPLRAALLRGETRLRSRGPGGKLRLQRQLEPGPYLVRVWSEEAGPAIEYRIEARLLSFRLRRFALLEIDESGGTVALEIAGGSQHGLRVGMGGNVVEGTRRLGRFRITDVYPEGARAEVQGRLGGPLTPSTEAEVELPPSG
;
A
#
# COMPACT_ATOMS: atom_id res chain seq x y z
N MET A 1 86.87 21.59 -36.87
CA MET A 1 85.67 21.65 -37.73
C MET A 1 85.41 20.27 -38.30
N PRO A 2 84.45 19.51 -37.76
CA PRO A 2 83.86 18.38 -38.47
C PRO A 2 82.37 18.60 -38.71
N GLY A 3 81.93 18.38 -39.95
CA GLY A 3 80.53 18.42 -40.36
C GLY A 3 79.81 17.13 -39.96
N PHE A 4 78.56 17.27 -39.52
CA PHE A 4 77.66 16.16 -39.24
C PHE A 4 76.77 15.86 -40.45
N VAL A 5 76.74 14.59 -40.83
CA VAL A 5 76.00 14.00 -41.94
C VAL A 5 74.57 13.69 -41.50
N ALA A 6 73.63 13.92 -42.41
CA ALA A 6 72.19 13.84 -42.25
C ALA A 6 71.66 12.43 -41.93
N SER A 7 70.77 12.34 -40.95
CA SER A 7 69.94 11.16 -40.70
C SER A 7 68.59 11.30 -41.42
N ALA A 8 68.31 10.35 -42.31
CA ALA A 8 67.03 10.20 -42.99
C ALA A 8 65.96 9.72 -42.00
N VAL A 9 64.88 10.49 -41.86
CA VAL A 9 63.69 10.11 -41.10
C VAL A 9 62.78 9.28 -42.00
N VAL A 10 62.60 8.00 -41.64
CA VAL A 10 61.62 7.11 -42.26
C VAL A 10 60.25 7.43 -41.66
N ALA A 11 59.36 8.03 -42.45
CA ALA A 11 57.97 8.29 -42.07
C ALA A 11 57.15 7.00 -42.26
N LEU A 12 56.79 6.36 -41.15
CA LEU A 12 55.90 5.20 -41.10
C LEU A 12 54.44 5.69 -41.15
N ALA A 13 53.77 5.49 -42.27
CA ALA A 13 52.35 5.79 -42.45
C ALA A 13 51.50 4.77 -41.67
N MET A 14 50.91 5.17 -40.55
CA MET A 14 49.89 4.39 -39.87
C MET A 14 48.54 4.57 -40.57
N LEU A 15 48.07 3.48 -41.17
CA LEU A 15 46.70 3.29 -41.65
C LEU A 15 45.71 3.44 -40.47
N VAL A 16 45.00 4.57 -40.42
CA VAL A 16 43.82 4.75 -39.58
C VAL A 16 42.69 3.94 -40.22
N GLY A 17 42.59 2.68 -39.80
CA GLY A 17 41.45 1.82 -40.09
C GLY A 17 40.20 2.38 -39.41
N GLY A 18 39.30 2.97 -40.21
CA GLY A 18 37.96 3.32 -39.78
C GLY A 18 37.18 2.07 -39.43
N CYS A 19 37.21 1.69 -38.15
CA CYS A 19 36.15 0.87 -37.57
C CYS A 19 34.88 1.72 -37.57
N SER A 20 34.09 1.59 -38.64
CA SER A 20 32.66 1.86 -38.61
C SER A 20 32.06 0.99 -37.50
N LEU A 21 31.99 1.56 -36.31
CA LEU A 21 31.16 1.09 -35.22
C LEU A 21 29.73 1.05 -35.78
N LEU A 22 29.33 -0.14 -36.21
CA LEU A 22 27.93 -0.51 -36.34
C LEU A 22 27.32 -0.21 -34.97
N ALA A 23 26.65 0.93 -34.86
CA ALA A 23 25.66 1.18 -33.84
C ALA A 23 24.56 0.15 -34.07
N VAL A 24 24.80 -1.07 -33.59
CA VAL A 24 23.77 -2.09 -33.46
C VAL A 24 22.78 -1.46 -32.50
N ASP A 25 21.61 -1.12 -33.02
CA ASP A 25 20.42 -0.75 -32.28
C ASP A 25 20.19 -1.89 -31.27
N LEU A 26 20.75 -1.73 -30.07
CA LEU A 26 20.56 -2.72 -29.01
C LEU A 26 19.06 -2.69 -28.76
N PRO A 27 18.36 -3.83 -28.93
CA PRO A 27 16.93 -3.88 -28.67
C PRO A 27 16.76 -3.32 -27.27
N PHE A 28 15.91 -2.30 -27.15
CA PHE A 28 15.48 -1.71 -25.89
C PHE A 28 15.45 -2.84 -24.87
N LEU A 29 16.43 -2.88 -23.96
CA LEU A 29 16.40 -3.84 -22.86
C LEU A 29 15.19 -3.41 -22.07
N GLY A 30 14.06 -4.04 -22.37
CA GLY A 30 12.74 -3.61 -21.94
C GLY A 30 12.73 -3.40 -20.45
N ASP A 31 11.95 -2.42 -20.00
CA ASP A 31 11.84 -2.14 -18.58
C ASP A 31 11.43 -3.43 -17.87
N ARG A 32 12.26 -3.89 -16.94
CA ARG A 32 12.12 -5.27 -16.44
C ARG A 32 10.83 -5.42 -15.65
N ASP A 33 10.43 -4.38 -14.96
CA ASP A 33 9.20 -4.29 -14.19
C ASP A 33 7.98 -3.88 -15.03
N ALA A 34 8.10 -3.79 -16.37
CA ALA A 34 6.94 -3.69 -17.25
C ALA A 34 6.04 -4.94 -17.21
N GLU A 35 6.59 -6.06 -16.76
CA GLU A 35 5.94 -7.37 -16.70
C GLU A 35 5.92 -7.97 -15.28
N PRO A 36 4.89 -8.77 -14.92
CA PRO A 36 4.81 -9.41 -13.61
C PRO A 36 6.05 -10.24 -13.21
N SER A 37 6.71 -10.87 -14.18
CA SER A 37 7.89 -11.73 -13.95
C SER A 37 9.15 -10.95 -13.59
N GLY A 38 9.21 -9.66 -13.94
CA GLY A 38 10.31 -8.78 -13.55
C GLY A 38 9.90 -7.74 -12.52
N ALA A 39 8.79 -7.99 -11.80
CA ALA A 39 8.28 -7.09 -10.76
C ALA A 39 9.38 -6.73 -9.75
N ARG A 40 9.51 -5.44 -9.49
CA ARG A 40 10.48 -4.89 -8.55
C ARG A 40 10.07 -5.16 -7.10
N GLY A 41 11.00 -5.50 -6.22
CA GLY A 41 10.71 -5.62 -4.78
C GLY A 41 10.23 -4.28 -4.21
N LEU A 42 9.13 -4.31 -3.46
CA LEU A 42 8.57 -3.17 -2.73
C LEU A 42 8.54 -3.50 -1.24
N ASP A 43 9.60 -3.08 -0.56
CA ASP A 43 9.77 -3.32 0.87
C ASP A 43 8.76 -2.50 1.68
N LEU A 44 8.27 -3.08 2.77
CA LEU A 44 7.31 -2.40 3.65
C LEU A 44 7.98 -1.22 4.34
N GLU A 45 7.27 -0.11 4.45
CA GLU A 45 7.70 1.16 5.06
C GLU A 45 8.79 1.92 4.28
N GLU A 46 9.17 1.42 3.09
CA GLU A 46 10.02 2.13 2.15
C GLU A 46 9.21 2.88 1.10
N THR A 47 9.73 4.04 0.68
CA THR A 47 9.17 4.81 -0.44
C THR A 47 10.07 4.64 -1.64
N HIS A 48 9.48 4.23 -2.76
CA HIS A 48 10.17 4.11 -4.04
C HIS A 48 9.71 5.22 -4.97
N GLU A 49 10.65 5.82 -5.68
CA GLU A 49 10.39 6.75 -6.77
C GLU A 49 10.50 5.99 -8.09
N ASP A 50 9.52 6.21 -8.97
CA ASP A 50 9.53 5.64 -10.30
C ASP A 50 8.84 6.53 -11.32
N ARG A 51 8.86 6.12 -12.59
CA ARG A 51 8.23 6.88 -13.67
C ARG A 51 7.64 5.98 -14.74
N LEU A 52 6.44 6.34 -15.21
CA LEU A 52 5.87 5.74 -16.42
C LEU A 52 6.17 6.60 -17.65
N ARG A 53 6.52 5.96 -18.76
CA ARG A 53 6.72 6.61 -20.07
C ARG A 53 5.81 6.01 -21.14
N CYS A 54 4.56 6.44 -21.09
CA CYS A 54 3.51 6.02 -22.01
C CYS A 54 3.61 6.77 -23.35
N GLY A 55 4.15 6.10 -24.36
CA GLY A 55 4.15 6.59 -25.74
C GLY A 55 2.76 6.50 -26.38
N ALA A 56 2.65 7.05 -27.60
CA ALA A 56 1.43 6.97 -28.40
C ALA A 56 0.98 5.51 -28.59
N GLU A 57 -0.34 5.28 -28.58
CA GLU A 57 -0.95 3.94 -28.72
C GLU A 57 -0.60 2.95 -27.59
N GLY A 58 -0.16 3.42 -26.41
CA GLY A 58 0.21 2.55 -25.30
C GLY A 58 1.52 1.78 -25.52
N ARG A 59 2.36 2.24 -26.46
CA ARG A 59 3.72 1.73 -26.63
C ARG A 59 4.64 2.33 -25.57
N GLY A 60 5.62 1.56 -25.12
CA GLY A 60 6.57 2.00 -24.10
C GLY A 60 6.20 1.48 -22.71
N ASP A 61 6.83 2.07 -21.71
CA ASP A 61 6.64 1.68 -20.33
C ASP A 61 5.36 2.34 -19.77
N CYS A 62 4.25 1.59 -19.86
CA CYS A 62 2.94 2.06 -19.42
C CYS A 62 2.49 1.42 -18.11
N SER A 63 3.31 0.55 -17.51
CA SER A 63 2.88 -0.27 -16.39
C SER A 63 4.05 -0.82 -15.60
N ASP A 64 4.17 -0.42 -14.34
CA ASP A 64 5.16 -0.97 -13.43
C ASP A 64 4.53 -2.04 -12.53
N TRP A 65 5.30 -3.08 -12.26
CA TRP A 65 4.94 -4.16 -11.37
C TRP A 65 5.85 -4.18 -10.15
N PHE A 66 5.23 -4.26 -8.97
CA PHE A 66 5.91 -4.38 -7.69
C PHE A 66 5.51 -5.66 -6.98
N ALA A 67 6.47 -6.36 -6.39
CA ALA A 67 6.27 -7.54 -5.57
C ALA A 67 6.40 -7.18 -4.09
N ILE A 68 5.40 -7.59 -3.30
CA ILE A 68 5.38 -7.40 -1.83
C ILE A 68 5.18 -8.78 -1.21
N ASP A 69 6.01 -9.14 -0.23
CA ASP A 69 5.78 -10.34 0.57
C ASP A 69 5.18 -9.96 1.94
N ILE A 70 4.05 -10.58 2.27
CA ILE A 70 3.32 -10.30 3.51
C ILE A 70 3.63 -11.42 4.49
N GLU A 71 4.42 -11.15 5.52
CA GLU A 71 4.83 -12.17 6.49
C GLU A 71 3.72 -12.53 7.50
N ARG A 72 2.78 -11.60 7.73
CA ARG A 72 1.72 -11.73 8.74
C ARG A 72 0.42 -11.10 8.28
N ARG A 73 -0.70 -11.61 8.78
CA ARG A 73 -2.03 -11.02 8.55
C ARG A 73 -2.05 -9.55 9.00
N GLY A 74 -2.62 -8.67 8.18
CA GLY A 74 -2.75 -7.24 8.48
C GLY A 74 -3.50 -6.48 7.40
N VAL A 75 -3.68 -5.17 7.58
CA VAL A 75 -4.21 -4.32 6.51
C VAL A 75 -3.05 -3.68 5.76
N LEU A 76 -2.85 -4.10 4.52
CA LEU A 76 -1.92 -3.43 3.61
C LEU A 76 -2.56 -2.12 3.14
N ARG A 77 -1.82 -1.03 3.28
CA ARG A 77 -2.09 0.25 2.64
C ARG A 77 -0.98 0.55 1.65
N VAL A 78 -1.33 0.68 0.38
CA VAL A 78 -0.41 1.17 -0.66
C VAL A 78 -0.85 2.58 -1.03
N GLY A 79 0.04 3.54 -0.84
CA GLY A 79 -0.12 4.92 -1.27
C GLY A 79 0.69 5.15 -2.54
N ILE A 80 0.09 5.81 -3.53
CA ILE A 80 0.80 6.26 -4.73
C ILE A 80 0.51 7.75 -4.90
N GLU A 81 1.56 8.55 -5.01
CA GLU A 81 1.46 9.99 -5.20
C GLU A 81 2.20 10.40 -6.47
N THR A 82 1.54 11.14 -7.36
CA THR A 82 2.21 11.75 -8.52
C THR A 82 2.62 13.16 -8.19
N GLU A 83 3.78 13.55 -8.70
CA GLU A 83 4.13 14.95 -8.78
C GLU A 83 3.29 15.62 -9.88
N ALA A 84 3.00 16.91 -9.72
CA ALA A 84 2.29 17.64 -10.76
C ALA A 84 3.26 17.89 -11.92
N ALA A 85 2.80 17.70 -13.16
CA ALA A 85 3.58 18.10 -14.32
C ALA A 85 3.81 19.63 -14.25
N PRO A 86 5.05 20.10 -14.32
CA PRO A 86 5.39 21.50 -14.04
C PRO A 86 4.72 22.49 -15.00
N GLU A 87 4.35 22.06 -16.20
CA GLU A 87 3.83 22.94 -17.26
C GLU A 87 2.31 23.09 -17.27
N SER A 88 1.55 22.07 -16.86
CA SER A 88 0.08 22.09 -16.95
C SER A 88 -0.62 22.27 -15.60
N GLY A 89 0.06 21.94 -14.49
CA GLY A 89 -0.57 21.81 -13.17
C GLY A 89 -1.61 20.68 -13.09
N VAL A 90 -1.84 19.96 -14.19
CA VAL A 90 -2.77 18.82 -14.26
C VAL A 90 -2.00 17.56 -13.94
N LYS A 91 -2.43 16.87 -12.88
CA LYS A 91 -1.85 15.58 -12.48
C LYS A 91 -2.39 14.49 -13.42
N PRO A 92 -1.50 13.75 -14.10
CA PRO A 92 -1.93 12.71 -15.02
C PRO A 92 -2.67 11.58 -14.28
N PRO A 93 -3.65 10.91 -14.91
CA PRO A 93 -4.41 9.86 -14.27
C PRO A 93 -3.58 8.57 -14.18
N LEU A 94 -3.24 8.17 -12.96
CA LEU A 94 -2.72 6.84 -12.67
C LEU A 94 -3.82 5.90 -12.21
N ARG A 95 -3.59 4.60 -12.40
CA ARG A 95 -4.39 3.51 -11.88
C ARG A 95 -3.52 2.54 -11.11
N ALA A 96 -4.11 1.87 -10.13
CA ALA A 96 -3.41 0.87 -9.35
C ALA A 96 -4.29 -0.33 -9.02
N ALA A 97 -3.67 -1.49 -8.92
CA ALA A 97 -4.33 -2.72 -8.54
C ALA A 97 -3.44 -3.59 -7.66
N LEU A 98 -4.06 -4.27 -6.70
CA LEU A 98 -3.44 -5.31 -5.89
C LEU A 98 -3.94 -6.67 -6.37
N LEU A 99 -3.01 -7.60 -6.62
CA LEU A 99 -3.27 -8.91 -7.20
C LEU A 99 -2.69 -10.03 -6.33
N ARG A 100 -3.48 -11.10 -6.17
CA ARG A 100 -3.03 -12.40 -5.67
C ARG A 100 -3.87 -13.50 -6.30
N GLY A 101 -3.25 -14.38 -7.10
CA GLY A 101 -3.98 -15.35 -7.91
C GLY A 101 -5.04 -14.65 -8.78
N GLU A 102 -6.29 -15.08 -8.67
CA GLU A 102 -7.42 -14.48 -9.40
C GLU A 102 -8.01 -13.23 -8.73
N THR A 103 -7.67 -12.98 -7.46
CA THR A 103 -8.23 -11.85 -6.71
C THR A 103 -7.60 -10.54 -7.17
N ARG A 104 -8.45 -9.57 -7.54
CA ARG A 104 -8.04 -8.23 -7.99
C ARG A 104 -8.78 -7.16 -7.19
N LEU A 105 -8.04 -6.25 -6.55
CA LEU A 105 -8.59 -5.00 -6.01
C LEU A 105 -8.10 -3.87 -6.91
N ARG A 106 -9.01 -2.99 -7.35
CA ARG A 106 -8.66 -1.83 -8.17
C ARG A 106 -8.96 -0.55 -7.40
N SER A 107 -8.10 0.45 -7.55
CA SER A 107 -8.35 1.81 -7.09
C SER A 107 -8.15 2.78 -8.24
N ARG A 108 -9.02 3.78 -8.28
CA ARG A 108 -8.94 4.93 -9.16
C ARG A 108 -9.18 6.16 -8.29
N GLY A 109 -8.25 7.10 -8.33
CA GLY A 109 -8.34 8.36 -7.59
C GLY A 109 -8.14 9.53 -8.56
N PRO A 110 -8.87 10.63 -8.36
CA PRO A 110 -8.58 11.88 -9.06
C PRO A 110 -7.26 12.48 -8.52
N GLY A 111 -6.43 13.06 -9.39
CA GLY A 111 -5.47 14.09 -8.97
C GLY A 111 -4.26 13.61 -8.16
N GLY A 112 -3.53 12.62 -8.66
CA GLY A 112 -2.18 12.29 -8.20
C GLY A 112 -2.05 11.84 -6.74
N LYS A 113 -3.12 11.32 -6.15
CA LYS A 113 -3.06 10.45 -4.96
C LYS A 113 -3.98 9.26 -5.17
N LEU A 114 -3.42 8.05 -5.11
CA LEU A 114 -4.15 6.79 -5.10
C LEU A 114 -3.91 6.08 -3.78
N ARG A 115 -4.93 5.37 -3.30
CA ARG A 115 -4.81 4.50 -2.13
C ARG A 115 -5.45 3.16 -2.41
N LEU A 116 -4.70 2.09 -2.21
CA LEU A 116 -5.21 0.72 -2.08
C LEU A 116 -5.19 0.36 -0.61
N GLN A 117 -6.29 -0.19 -0.08
CA GLN A 117 -6.35 -0.64 1.31
C GLN A 117 -7.14 -1.94 1.40
N ARG A 118 -6.53 -3.00 1.95
CA ARG A 118 -7.20 -4.30 2.11
C ARG A 118 -6.58 -5.11 3.25
N GLN A 119 -7.39 -5.91 3.93
CA GLN A 119 -6.91 -6.96 4.82
C GLN A 119 -6.36 -8.14 4.01
N LEU A 120 -5.12 -8.53 4.28
CA LEU A 120 -4.38 -9.56 3.56
C LEU A 120 -3.95 -10.68 4.50
N GLU A 121 -3.97 -11.90 3.98
CA GLU A 121 -3.31 -13.06 4.60
C GLU A 121 -1.83 -13.11 4.19
N PRO A 122 -0.98 -13.83 4.94
CA PRO A 122 0.42 -14.02 4.56
C PRO A 122 0.62 -14.58 3.15
N GLY A 123 1.73 -14.18 2.52
CA GLY A 123 2.19 -14.63 1.22
C GLY A 123 2.46 -13.49 0.23
N PRO A 124 2.82 -13.84 -1.01
CA PRO A 124 3.23 -12.88 -2.02
C PRO A 124 2.02 -12.19 -2.67
N TYR A 125 2.19 -10.90 -2.96
CA TYR A 125 1.25 -10.06 -3.68
C TYR A 125 1.97 -9.28 -4.76
N LEU A 126 1.24 -8.93 -5.82
CA LEU A 126 1.70 -8.01 -6.84
C LEU A 126 0.89 -6.73 -6.79
N VAL A 127 1.56 -5.60 -6.91
CA VAL A 127 0.95 -4.29 -7.15
C VAL A 127 1.27 -3.89 -8.58
N ARG A 128 0.24 -3.56 -9.35
CA ARG A 128 0.41 -2.98 -10.68
C ARG A 128 0.06 -1.50 -10.62
N VAL A 129 0.96 -0.64 -11.10
CA VAL A 129 0.71 0.78 -11.35
C VAL A 129 0.71 0.98 -12.85
N TRP A 130 -0.29 1.63 -13.42
CA TRP A 130 -0.32 1.84 -14.88
C TRP A 130 -1.07 3.11 -15.27
N SER A 131 -0.79 3.57 -16.48
CA SER A 131 -1.57 4.60 -17.18
C SER A 131 -2.15 4.01 -18.48
N GLU A 132 -3.33 4.49 -18.85
CA GLU A 132 -3.95 4.20 -20.15
C GLU A 132 -3.78 5.37 -21.13
N GLU A 133 -3.25 6.50 -20.65
CA GLU A 133 -3.12 7.74 -21.41
C GLU A 133 -1.66 7.92 -21.82
N ALA A 134 -1.45 8.12 -23.12
CA ALA A 134 -0.17 8.55 -23.66
C ALA A 134 0.12 9.99 -23.24
N GLY A 135 1.37 10.33 -22.97
CA GLY A 135 1.70 11.66 -22.49
C GLY A 135 3.15 11.86 -22.08
N PRO A 136 3.45 12.98 -21.38
CA PRO A 136 4.74 13.16 -20.74
C PRO A 136 4.98 12.06 -19.70
N ALA A 137 6.25 11.89 -19.31
CA ALA A 137 6.60 10.95 -18.25
C ALA A 137 5.83 11.30 -16.97
N ILE A 138 5.27 10.28 -16.32
CA ILE A 138 4.53 10.42 -15.06
C ILE A 138 5.46 9.99 -13.94
N GLU A 139 6.04 10.94 -13.23
CA GLU A 139 6.83 10.67 -12.02
C GLU A 139 5.91 10.44 -10.83
N TYR A 140 6.19 9.37 -10.06
CA TYR A 140 5.39 9.03 -8.90
C TYR A 140 6.22 8.41 -7.79
N ARG A 141 5.66 8.46 -6.58
CA ARG A 141 6.14 7.80 -5.39
C ARG A 141 5.16 6.71 -4.99
N ILE A 142 5.66 5.51 -4.72
CA ILE A 142 4.88 4.41 -4.15
C ILE A 142 5.42 4.04 -2.78
N GLU A 143 4.52 3.86 -1.83
CA GLU A 143 4.83 3.41 -0.48
C GLU A 143 3.85 2.31 -0.07
N ALA A 144 4.37 1.21 0.46
CA ALA A 144 3.57 0.14 1.05
C ALA A 144 3.74 0.14 2.57
N ARG A 145 2.63 0.18 3.32
CA ARG A 145 2.64 0.01 4.77
C ARG A 145 1.72 -1.14 5.14
N LEU A 146 2.28 -2.13 5.85
CA LEU A 146 1.47 -3.14 6.49
C LEU A 146 1.06 -2.60 7.87
N LEU A 147 -0.18 -2.13 7.96
CA LEU A 147 -0.79 -1.83 9.23
C LEU A 147 -1.04 -3.16 9.92
N SER A 148 -0.03 -3.63 10.64
CA SER A 148 -0.25 -4.62 11.68
C SER A 148 -0.97 -3.88 12.77
N PHE A 149 -2.28 -4.05 12.81
CA PHE A 149 -2.94 -3.96 14.10
C PHE A 149 -2.36 -5.12 14.90
N ARG A 150 -1.34 -4.84 15.73
CA ARG A 150 -1.37 -5.46 17.04
C ARG A 150 -2.74 -5.02 17.55
N LEU A 151 -3.68 -5.94 17.60
CA LEU A 151 -4.88 -5.76 18.41
C LEU A 151 -4.39 -5.62 19.85
N ARG A 152 -3.87 -4.45 20.20
CA ARG A 152 -3.88 -3.96 21.55
C ARG A 152 -5.31 -3.50 21.74
N ARG A 153 -6.22 -4.44 21.99
CA ARG A 153 -7.50 -4.22 22.69
C ARG A 153 -8.02 -2.77 22.55
N PHE A 154 -8.68 -2.41 21.45
CA PHE A 154 -9.39 -1.14 21.41
C PHE A 154 -10.78 -1.33 20.81
N ALA A 155 -11.75 -0.74 21.50
CA ALA A 155 -13.10 -0.53 21.05
C ALA A 155 -13.12 0.72 20.15
N LEU A 156 -13.75 0.63 18.98
CA LEU A 156 -14.17 1.84 18.28
C LEU A 156 -15.58 2.16 18.75
N LEU A 157 -15.77 3.41 19.16
CA LEU A 157 -17.02 3.95 19.62
C LEU A 157 -17.38 5.11 18.70
N GLU A 158 -18.59 5.07 18.16
CA GLU A 158 -19.20 6.23 17.52
C GLU A 158 -20.43 6.62 18.34
N ILE A 159 -20.37 7.80 18.97
CA ILE A 159 -21.51 8.43 19.65
C ILE A 159 -22.06 9.49 18.69
N ASP A 160 -23.31 9.33 18.31
CA ASP A 160 -24.14 10.41 17.79
C ASP A 160 -24.80 11.13 18.97
N GLU A 161 -24.75 12.46 18.98
CA GLU A 161 -25.36 13.36 19.97
C GLU A 161 -26.88 13.15 20.15
N SER A 162 -27.54 12.42 19.24
CA SER A 162 -28.99 12.19 19.20
C SER A 162 -29.50 11.03 20.07
N GLY A 163 -28.62 10.24 20.69
CA GLY A 163 -29.03 9.09 21.52
C GLY A 163 -29.47 7.86 20.70
N GLY A 164 -29.01 7.76 19.45
CA GLY A 164 -29.15 6.58 18.60
C GLY A 164 -28.32 5.39 19.11
N THR A 165 -28.81 4.19 18.78
CA THR A 165 -28.30 2.87 19.15
C THR A 165 -26.77 2.80 19.10
N VAL A 166 -26.14 2.54 20.24
CA VAL A 166 -24.69 2.35 20.35
C VAL A 166 -24.35 0.98 19.78
N ALA A 167 -23.40 0.91 18.86
CA ALA A 167 -22.79 -0.34 18.41
C ALA A 167 -21.42 -0.49 19.07
N LEU A 168 -21.30 -1.44 19.98
CA LEU A 168 -20.06 -1.83 20.65
C LEU A 168 -19.52 -3.06 19.93
N GLU A 169 -18.30 -3.02 19.39
CA GLU A 169 -17.69 -4.24 18.83
C GLU A 169 -16.84 -4.95 19.89
N ILE A 170 -17.29 -6.11 20.37
CA ILE A 170 -16.61 -6.95 21.37
C ILE A 170 -15.75 -7.98 20.64
N ALA A 171 -14.43 -7.76 20.66
CA ALA A 171 -13.49 -8.73 20.15
C ALA A 171 -13.41 -9.96 21.07
N GLY A 172 -14.04 -11.04 20.65
CA GLY A 172 -13.98 -12.37 21.28
C GLY A 172 -14.65 -13.43 20.42
N GLY A 173 -14.62 -13.23 19.09
CA GLY A 173 -15.30 -14.08 18.12
C GLY A 173 -15.03 -15.57 18.40
N SER A 174 -16.10 -16.38 18.32
CA SER A 174 -16.23 -17.85 18.48
C SER A 174 -15.41 -18.62 19.54
N GLN A 175 -14.17 -18.27 19.84
CA GLN A 175 -13.27 -19.00 20.75
C GLN A 175 -13.43 -18.63 22.23
N HIS A 176 -14.11 -17.54 22.59
CA HIS A 176 -14.31 -17.14 24.00
C HIS A 176 -15.77 -17.23 24.45
N GLY A 177 -16.61 -17.91 23.67
CA GLY A 177 -17.98 -18.20 24.06
C GLY A 177 -18.88 -16.96 24.17
N LEU A 178 -18.56 -15.85 23.49
CA LEU A 178 -19.47 -14.71 23.37
C LEU A 178 -20.79 -15.16 22.75
N ARG A 179 -21.89 -14.74 23.36
CA ARG A 179 -23.26 -15.05 22.90
C ARG A 179 -24.09 -13.79 22.90
N VAL A 180 -25.00 -13.70 21.93
CA VAL A 180 -26.08 -12.73 21.97
C VAL A 180 -26.77 -12.80 23.33
N GLY A 181 -26.98 -11.64 23.95
CA GLY A 181 -27.58 -11.52 25.27
C GLY A 181 -26.59 -11.46 26.44
N MET A 182 -25.30 -11.79 26.25
CA MET A 182 -24.29 -11.50 27.26
C MET A 182 -24.20 -10.00 27.52
N GLY A 183 -23.93 -9.63 28.76
CA GLY A 183 -23.83 -8.25 29.18
C GLY A 183 -22.50 -7.95 29.85
N GLY A 184 -22.28 -6.69 30.16
CA GLY A 184 -21.06 -6.27 30.82
C GLY A 184 -21.10 -4.82 31.26
N ASN A 185 -19.95 -4.32 31.69
CA ASN A 185 -19.77 -2.95 32.14
C ASN A 185 -18.84 -2.21 31.19
N VAL A 186 -19.17 -0.95 30.91
CA VAL A 186 -18.26 0.00 30.30
C VAL A 186 -17.54 0.71 31.43
N VAL A 187 -16.20 0.68 31.46
CA VAL A 187 -15.38 1.20 32.56
C VAL A 187 -14.26 2.11 32.04
N GLU A 188 -13.79 3.02 32.88
CA GLU A 188 -12.59 3.83 32.66
C GLU A 188 -11.74 3.79 33.93
N GLY A 189 -10.62 3.07 33.88
CA GLY A 189 -9.89 2.69 35.09
C GLY A 189 -10.79 1.88 36.02
N THR A 190 -11.05 2.39 37.23
CA THR A 190 -11.97 1.77 38.21
C THR A 190 -13.38 2.35 38.18
N ARG A 191 -13.64 3.37 37.36
CA ARG A 191 -14.94 4.03 37.28
C ARG A 191 -15.81 3.34 36.25
N ARG A 192 -16.98 2.85 36.68
CA ARG A 192 -18.00 2.36 35.75
C ARG A 192 -18.74 3.53 35.08
N LEU A 193 -18.77 3.50 33.75
CA LEU A 193 -19.46 4.46 32.89
C LEU A 193 -20.84 3.97 32.44
N GLY A 194 -21.07 2.66 32.30
CA GLY A 194 -22.38 2.16 31.86
C GLY A 194 -22.47 0.65 31.85
N ARG A 195 -23.55 0.11 31.29
CA ARG A 195 -23.68 -1.32 30.95
C ARG A 195 -23.89 -1.47 29.45
N PHE A 196 -23.61 -2.65 28.93
CA PHE A 196 -23.94 -3.01 27.55
C PHE A 196 -24.52 -4.42 27.48
N ARG A 197 -25.12 -4.76 26.33
CA ARG A 197 -25.60 -6.10 25.99
C ARG A 197 -25.26 -6.45 24.55
N ILE A 198 -24.69 -7.63 24.31
CA ILE A 198 -24.38 -8.15 22.97
C ILE A 198 -25.69 -8.39 22.21
N THR A 199 -25.83 -7.77 21.04
CA THR A 199 -26.95 -7.94 20.11
C THR A 199 -26.60 -8.91 18.99
N ASP A 200 -25.35 -8.91 18.51
CA ASP A 200 -24.90 -9.73 17.39
C ASP A 200 -23.49 -10.29 17.64
N VAL A 201 -23.15 -11.45 17.08
CA VAL A 201 -21.80 -12.06 17.17
C VAL A 201 -21.32 -12.43 15.76
N TYR A 202 -20.08 -12.05 15.45
CA TYR A 202 -19.40 -12.30 14.19
C TYR A 202 -18.11 -13.11 14.42
N PRO A 203 -17.49 -13.70 13.37
CA PRO A 203 -16.21 -14.40 13.52
C PRO A 203 -15.09 -13.52 14.10
N GLU A 204 -15.11 -12.22 13.79
CA GLU A 204 -14.12 -11.22 14.16
C GLU A 204 -14.46 -10.42 15.44
N GLY A 205 -15.72 -10.46 15.90
CA GLY A 205 -16.19 -9.59 16.97
C GLY A 205 -17.65 -9.82 17.36
N ALA A 206 -18.28 -8.84 18.00
CA ALA A 206 -19.68 -8.91 18.39
C ALA A 206 -20.26 -7.52 18.50
N ARG A 207 -21.46 -7.23 17.99
CA ARG A 207 -22.13 -5.95 18.23
C ARG A 207 -22.80 -5.96 19.59
N ALA A 208 -22.74 -4.87 20.33
CA ALA A 208 -23.45 -4.69 21.60
C ALA A 208 -24.09 -3.31 21.70
N GLU A 209 -25.15 -3.22 22.48
CA GLU A 209 -25.91 -2.01 22.74
C GLU A 209 -25.64 -1.52 24.16
N VAL A 210 -25.33 -0.23 24.34
CA VAL A 210 -25.21 0.37 25.66
C VAL A 210 -26.60 0.56 26.26
N GLN A 211 -26.76 0.08 27.50
CA GLN A 211 -28.00 0.19 28.23
C GLN A 211 -28.06 1.52 28.98
N GLY A 212 -28.88 2.44 28.49
CA GLY A 212 -29.10 3.75 29.10
C GLY A 212 -28.02 4.77 28.75
N ARG A 213 -27.94 5.84 29.56
CA ARG A 213 -26.93 6.90 29.37
C ARG A 213 -25.61 6.51 30.03
N LEU A 214 -24.51 6.80 29.33
CA LEU A 214 -23.18 6.71 29.91
C LEU A 214 -22.98 7.80 30.96
N GLY A 215 -22.29 7.47 32.05
CA GLY A 215 -21.93 8.36 33.13
C GLY A 215 -20.75 9.29 32.83
N GLY A 216 -20.35 9.41 31.56
CA GLY A 216 -19.24 10.23 31.09
C GLY A 216 -18.97 10.02 29.59
N PRO A 217 -18.15 10.89 28.98
CA PRO A 217 -17.64 10.64 27.64
C PRO A 217 -16.75 9.41 27.67
N LEU A 218 -16.62 8.76 26.53
CA LEU A 218 -15.67 7.67 26.37
C LEU A 218 -14.37 8.20 25.80
N THR A 219 -13.28 7.66 26.30
CA THR A 219 -11.92 8.09 26.04
C THR A 219 -11.11 6.90 25.49
N PRO A 220 -9.89 7.11 25.00
CA PRO A 220 -9.01 6.01 24.62
C PRO A 220 -8.68 5.02 25.76
N SER A 221 -8.93 5.37 27.04
CA SER A 221 -8.76 4.50 28.21
C SER A 221 -10.06 3.80 28.66
N THR A 222 -11.15 3.97 27.92
CA THR A 222 -12.40 3.26 28.18
C THR A 222 -12.29 1.80 27.74
N GLU A 223 -12.71 0.88 28.60
CA GLU A 223 -12.71 -0.56 28.37
C GLU A 223 -14.13 -1.16 28.55
N ALA A 224 -14.35 -2.34 27.98
CA ALA A 224 -15.57 -3.12 28.14
C ALA A 224 -15.26 -4.43 28.86
N GLU A 225 -15.82 -4.61 30.05
CA GLU A 225 -15.71 -5.83 30.85
C GLU A 225 -16.93 -6.71 30.63
N VAL A 226 -16.76 -7.87 30.02
CA VAL A 226 -17.85 -8.84 29.76
C VAL A 226 -18.08 -9.71 30.99
N GLU A 227 -19.31 -9.80 31.46
CA GLU A 227 -19.71 -10.73 32.52
C GLU A 227 -19.86 -12.13 31.91
N LEU A 228 -18.94 -13.04 32.23
CA LEU A 228 -19.05 -14.45 31.83
C LEU A 228 -20.06 -15.17 32.74
N PRO A 229 -21.00 -15.97 32.20
CA PRO A 229 -21.87 -16.78 33.03
C PRO A 229 -21.03 -17.78 33.83
N PRO A 230 -21.46 -18.15 35.05
CA PRO A 230 -20.78 -19.18 35.82
C PRO A 230 -20.72 -20.47 34.98
N SER A 231 -19.53 -21.05 34.88
CA SER A 231 -19.33 -22.37 34.27
C SER A 231 -20.10 -23.39 35.10
N GLY A 232 -21.26 -23.82 34.60
CA GLY A 232 -22.02 -24.95 35.14
C GLY A 232 -21.38 -26.29 34.80
#